data_AF-A0A2V7N243-F1
#
_entry.id   AF-A0A2V7N243-F1
#
_cell.length_a   1.000
_cell.length_b   1.000
_cell.length_c   1.000
_cell.angle_alpha   90.00
_cell.angle_beta   90.00
_cell.angle_gamma   90.00
#
_symmetry.space_group_name_H-M   'P 1'
#
loop_
_entity.id
_entity.type
_entity.pdbx_description
1 polymer ?
#
loop_
_entity_poly.entity_id
_entity_poly.type
_entity_poly.pdbx_seq_one_letter_code
_entity_poly.pdbx_strand_id
1 'polypeptide(L)'
;MYNENTMARLAVGLGVIWLLLLPRAAHGQRCAEPHYRWSEKVDTALATRPATPALISEILTAWAPPSLTSNDACAPRGGREDSLVVVTGWVRRMRLHESDGDWHIELTDAATTPVTSCIIAEIPAETYGVIYRRARGALAALVDTTKLSPSGDVDPPLRVQLTGAAFYDGYHQKQPTGGGASHPVQHGRCNSSLRALWEVHPVYRVNP
;
A
#
# COMPACT_ATOMS: atom_id res chain seq x y z
N MET A 1 -79.92 -36.45 -1.25
CA MET A 1 -80.42 -35.19 -1.86
C MET A 1 -79.42 -34.09 -1.54
N TYR A 2 -78.93 -33.42 -2.59
CA TYR A 2 -78.45 -32.02 -2.73
C TYR A 2 -78.33 -31.16 -1.44
N ASN A 3 -77.36 -30.26 -1.21
CA ASN A 3 -76.48 -29.54 -2.14
C ASN A 3 -75.28 -28.89 -1.41
N GLU A 4 -74.31 -28.48 -2.22
CA GLU A 4 -73.05 -27.77 -1.99
C GLU A 4 -73.18 -26.36 -1.38
N ASN A 5 -72.11 -25.87 -0.72
CA ASN A 5 -71.50 -24.55 -1.04
C ASN A 5 -70.16 -24.28 -0.30
N THR A 6 -69.08 -24.43 -1.05
CA THR A 6 -68.11 -23.37 -1.42
C THR A 6 -67.63 -22.39 -0.34
N MET A 7 -66.37 -22.55 0.08
CA MET A 7 -65.50 -21.43 0.46
C MET A 7 -64.09 -21.69 -0.09
N ALA A 8 -63.89 -21.31 -1.34
CA ALA A 8 -62.58 -21.22 -1.97
C ALA A 8 -61.76 -20.11 -1.29
N ARG A 9 -60.61 -20.46 -0.70
CA ARG A 9 -59.61 -19.47 -0.28
C ARG A 9 -58.54 -19.36 -1.35
N LEU A 10 -58.68 -18.32 -2.15
CA LEU A 10 -57.64 -17.73 -3.00
C LEU A 10 -56.42 -17.38 -2.14
N ALA A 11 -55.28 -18.01 -2.41
CA ALA A 11 -53.98 -17.53 -2.01
C ALA A 11 -53.16 -17.23 -3.27
N VAL A 12 -53.40 -16.06 -3.84
CA VAL A 12 -52.50 -15.45 -4.84
C VAL A 12 -51.31 -14.89 -4.05
N GLY A 13 -50.28 -15.73 -3.89
CA GLY A 13 -49.01 -15.37 -3.26
C GLY A 13 -48.07 -14.71 -4.27
N LEU A 14 -48.10 -13.38 -4.27
CA LEU A 14 -47.15 -12.41 -4.80
C LEU A 14 -45.76 -12.93 -5.24
N GLY A 15 -45.53 -12.86 -6.55
CA GLY A 15 -44.37 -12.22 -7.20
C GLY A 15 -42.98 -12.43 -6.62
N VAL A 16 -42.22 -13.32 -7.27
CA VAL A 16 -40.75 -13.37 -7.20
C VAL A 16 -40.19 -12.05 -7.75
N ILE A 17 -39.81 -11.12 -6.87
CA ILE A 17 -38.96 -9.97 -7.21
C ILE A 17 -37.52 -10.37 -6.87
N TRP A 18 -36.90 -11.13 -7.77
CA TRP A 18 -35.45 -11.27 -7.84
C TRP A 18 -34.96 -10.34 -8.96
N LEU A 19 -34.85 -9.05 -8.66
CA LEU A 19 -34.20 -8.11 -9.56
C LEU A 19 -33.37 -7.10 -8.76
N LEU A 20 -32.05 -7.17 -9.01
CA LEU A 20 -31.07 -6.09 -8.93
C LEU A 20 -30.47 -5.80 -7.55
N LEU A 21 -29.73 -6.77 -7.00
CA LEU A 21 -28.48 -6.44 -6.30
C LEU A 21 -27.38 -6.19 -7.35
N LEU A 22 -27.53 -5.13 -8.14
CA LEU A 22 -26.39 -4.59 -8.87
C LEU A 22 -25.43 -4.01 -7.83
N PRO A 23 -24.13 -4.36 -7.85
CA PRO A 23 -23.16 -3.69 -7.00
C PRO A 23 -23.23 -2.20 -7.34
N ARG A 24 -23.65 -1.39 -6.36
CA ARG A 24 -23.51 0.07 -6.48
C ARG A 24 -22.05 0.32 -6.82
N ALA A 25 -21.79 1.00 -7.94
CA ALA A 25 -20.48 1.54 -8.23
C ALA A 25 -19.99 2.24 -6.95
N ALA A 26 -18.90 1.74 -6.38
CA ALA A 26 -18.31 2.31 -5.19
C ALA A 26 -17.99 3.77 -5.52
N HIS A 27 -18.77 4.69 -4.96
CA HIS A 27 -18.46 6.10 -5.08
C HIS A 27 -17.21 6.31 -4.24
N GLY A 28 -16.12 6.75 -4.87
CA GLY A 28 -14.89 7.05 -4.15
C GLY A 28 -15.12 8.05 -3.01
N GLN A 29 -14.26 7.98 -2.00
CA GLN A 29 -14.34 8.88 -0.86
C GLN A 29 -14.18 10.33 -1.32
N ARG A 30 -15.02 11.23 -0.79
CA ARG A 30 -14.93 12.67 -1.05
C ARG A 30 -14.25 13.34 0.12
N CYS A 31 -12.94 13.52 0.01
CA CYS A 31 -12.07 14.14 0.99
C CYS A 31 -10.92 14.83 0.26
N ALA A 32 -10.43 15.92 0.84
CA ALA A 32 -9.41 16.76 0.22
C ALA A 32 -8.03 16.41 0.79
N GLU A 33 -7.43 15.35 0.25
CA GLU A 33 -6.02 15.01 0.47
C GLU A 33 -5.21 15.50 -0.76
N PRO A 34 -4.02 16.10 -0.59
CA PRO A 34 -3.19 16.56 -1.72
C PRO A 34 -2.62 15.39 -2.53
N HIS A 35 -2.45 14.23 -1.90
CA HIS A 35 -2.00 12.97 -2.48
C HIS A 35 -2.81 11.80 -1.89
N TYR A 36 -2.69 10.61 -2.46
CA TYR A 36 -3.41 9.44 -1.96
C TYR A 36 -3.10 9.16 -0.48
N ARG A 37 -4.13 9.24 0.37
CA ARG A 37 -4.08 9.00 1.82
C ARG A 37 -2.96 9.78 2.51
N TRP A 38 -2.76 11.03 2.10
CA TRP A 38 -1.60 11.82 2.51
C TRP A 38 -1.46 11.99 4.01
N SER A 39 -2.57 12.26 4.72
CA SER A 39 -2.60 12.29 6.19
C SER A 39 -1.96 11.04 6.82
N GLU A 40 -2.14 9.86 6.23
CA GLU A 40 -1.53 8.62 6.71
C GLU A 40 -0.05 8.51 6.32
N LYS A 41 0.31 8.98 5.12
CA LYS A 41 1.69 8.99 4.61
C LYS A 41 2.62 9.88 5.43
N VAL A 42 2.11 10.97 6.03
CA VAL A 42 2.90 11.90 6.87
C VAL A 42 2.61 11.83 8.37
N ASP A 43 1.78 10.86 8.81
CA ASP A 43 1.50 10.67 10.23
C ASP A 43 2.76 10.21 10.99
N THR A 44 2.88 10.64 12.24
CA THR A 44 3.97 10.25 13.14
C THR A 44 3.48 9.53 14.39
N ALA A 45 2.16 9.32 14.56
CA ALA A 45 1.59 8.70 15.76
C ALA A 45 2.07 7.26 15.99
N LEU A 46 2.48 6.55 14.94
CA LEU A 46 3.02 5.18 15.05
C LEU A 46 4.50 5.13 15.45
N ALA A 47 5.25 6.24 15.35
CA ALA A 47 6.71 6.24 15.45
C ALA A 47 7.28 5.74 16.80
N THR A 48 6.49 5.80 17.86
CA THR A 48 6.86 5.35 19.22
C THR A 48 6.27 4.00 19.60
N ARG A 49 5.49 3.36 18.73
CA ARG A 49 4.95 2.02 19.00
C ARG A 49 6.07 0.97 18.99
N PRO A 50 5.89 -0.18 19.66
CA PRO A 50 6.80 -1.31 19.50
C PRO A 50 6.84 -1.76 18.04
N ALA A 51 8.04 -1.92 17.49
CA ALA A 51 8.22 -2.37 16.11
C ALA A 51 8.36 -3.89 16.06
N THR A 52 7.71 -4.54 15.09
CA THR A 52 7.85 -5.97 14.84
C THR A 52 8.73 -6.24 13.63
N PRO A 53 9.63 -7.24 13.66
CA PRO A 53 10.37 -7.63 12.46
C PRO A 53 9.44 -8.10 11.34
N ALA A 54 9.73 -7.71 10.10
CA ALA A 54 9.05 -8.20 8.90
C ALA A 54 10.09 -8.52 7.81
N LEU A 55 9.94 -9.68 7.16
CA LEU A 55 10.79 -10.08 6.04
C LEU A 55 10.19 -9.61 4.72
N ILE A 56 11.03 -9.16 3.77
CA ILE A 56 10.57 -8.75 2.43
C ILE A 56 9.88 -9.93 1.73
N SER A 57 10.44 -11.13 1.84
CA SER A 57 9.83 -12.36 1.32
C SER A 57 8.46 -12.67 1.94
N GLU A 58 8.27 -12.42 3.24
CA GLU A 58 6.98 -12.59 3.91
C GLU A 58 5.96 -11.55 3.41
N ILE A 59 6.36 -10.29 3.27
CA ILE A 59 5.49 -9.23 2.72
C ILE A 59 4.98 -9.65 1.33
N LEU A 60 5.90 -10.07 0.46
CA LEU A 60 5.59 -10.42 -0.92
C LEU A 60 4.77 -11.71 -1.08
N THR A 61 4.72 -12.58 -0.07
CA THR A 61 4.05 -13.90 -0.19
C THR A 61 2.83 -14.05 0.72
N ALA A 62 2.89 -13.53 1.95
CA ALA A 62 1.91 -13.80 3.00
C ALA A 62 1.01 -12.60 3.34
N TRP A 63 1.43 -11.36 3.07
CA TRP A 63 0.63 -10.20 3.45
C TRP A 63 -0.53 -10.00 2.48
N ALA A 64 -1.73 -10.38 2.93
CA ALA A 64 -2.96 -10.22 2.15
C ALA A 64 -3.23 -8.73 1.84
N PRO A 65 -3.43 -8.35 0.57
CA PRO A 65 -3.87 -7.01 0.19
C PRO A 65 -5.22 -6.68 0.83
N PRO A 66 -5.38 -5.49 1.44
CA PRO A 66 -6.68 -5.01 1.88
C PRO A 66 -7.55 -4.62 0.68
N SER A 67 -8.84 -4.40 0.91
CA SER A 67 -9.76 -3.87 -0.10
C SER A 67 -9.63 -2.35 -0.23
N LEU A 68 -8.42 -1.87 -0.52
CA LEU A 68 -8.12 -0.46 -0.78
C LEU A 68 -7.72 -0.26 -2.25
N THR A 69 -8.18 0.82 -2.83
CA THR A 69 -7.99 1.17 -4.25
C THR A 69 -7.68 2.66 -4.37
N SER A 70 -7.42 3.13 -5.60
CA SER A 70 -7.25 4.55 -5.90
C SER A 70 -8.46 5.43 -5.57
N ASN A 71 -9.64 4.83 -5.31
CA ASN A 71 -10.85 5.55 -4.90
C ASN A 71 -10.93 5.83 -3.39
N ASP A 72 -10.01 5.25 -2.61
CA ASP A 72 -10.01 5.30 -1.14
C ASP A 72 -9.02 6.36 -0.63
N ALA A 73 -9.09 7.55 -1.22
CA ALA A 73 -8.07 8.59 -1.12
C ALA A 73 -7.83 9.16 0.29
N CYS A 74 -8.70 8.88 1.26
CA CYS A 74 -8.51 9.27 2.66
C CYS A 74 -8.97 8.16 3.62
N ALA A 75 -8.94 6.91 3.19
CA ALA A 75 -9.31 5.81 4.07
C ALA A 75 -8.33 5.79 5.24
N PRO A 76 -8.83 5.68 6.48
CA PRO A 76 -7.94 5.61 7.63
C PRO A 76 -7.09 4.34 7.57
N ARG A 77 -5.97 4.32 8.30
CA ARG A 77 -5.25 3.07 8.55
C ARG A 77 -6.18 2.01 9.17
N GLY A 78 -5.91 0.76 8.82
CA GLY A 78 -6.57 -0.38 9.43
C GLY A 78 -5.78 -1.67 9.34
N GLY A 79 -5.99 -2.56 10.31
CA GLY A 79 -5.40 -3.89 10.31
C GLY A 79 -3.88 -3.83 10.40
N ARG A 80 -3.18 -4.32 9.37
CA ARG A 80 -1.71 -4.31 9.37
C ARG A 80 -1.14 -2.90 9.29
N GLU A 81 -1.85 -1.94 8.72
CA GLU A 81 -1.37 -0.55 8.62
C GLU A 81 -1.28 0.17 9.97
N ASP A 82 -1.86 -0.39 11.03
CA ASP A 82 -1.72 0.08 12.42
C ASP A 82 -0.42 -0.42 13.11
N SER A 83 0.43 -1.13 12.36
CA SER A 83 1.66 -1.73 12.88
C SER A 83 2.90 -0.94 12.48
N LEU A 84 3.84 -0.83 13.42
CA LEU A 84 5.20 -0.40 13.14
C LEU A 84 6.06 -1.63 12.87
N VAL A 85 6.81 -1.61 11.78
CA VAL A 85 7.64 -2.75 11.35
C VAL A 85 9.11 -2.36 11.21
N VAL A 86 9.98 -3.35 11.42
CA VAL A 86 11.41 -3.28 11.10
C VAL A 86 11.69 -4.20 9.92
N VAL A 87 12.13 -3.64 8.80
CA VAL A 87 12.50 -4.38 7.60
C VAL A 87 13.99 -4.22 7.37
N THR A 88 14.69 -5.32 7.10
CA THR A 88 16.08 -5.28 6.64
C THR A 88 16.14 -5.73 5.20
N GLY A 89 16.81 -4.97 4.35
CA GLY A 89 16.86 -5.23 2.91
C GLY A 89 18.03 -4.53 2.23
N TRP A 90 18.16 -4.77 0.94
CA TRP A 90 19.18 -4.18 0.08
C TRP A 90 18.55 -3.10 -0.78
N VAL A 91 18.98 -1.85 -0.59
CA VAL A 91 18.61 -0.72 -1.43
C VAL A 91 19.13 -0.96 -2.83
N ARG A 92 18.21 -0.98 -3.80
CA ARG A 92 18.51 -1.17 -5.22
C ARG A 92 18.36 0.12 -6.02
N ARG A 93 17.50 1.01 -5.56
CA ARG A 93 17.21 2.29 -6.21
C ARG A 93 16.66 3.29 -5.22
N MET A 94 16.99 4.55 -5.44
CA MET A 94 16.43 5.69 -4.75
C MET A 94 15.99 6.74 -5.77
N ARG A 95 14.78 7.28 -5.59
CA ARG A 95 14.34 8.47 -6.30
C ARG A 95 14.07 9.56 -5.26
N LEU A 96 14.78 10.68 -5.40
CA LEU A 96 14.84 11.73 -4.37
C LEU A 96 13.91 12.92 -4.67
N HIS A 97 13.23 12.88 -5.81
CA HIS A 97 12.47 13.98 -6.40
C HIS A 97 11.14 13.47 -6.96
N GLU A 98 10.41 12.69 -6.17
CA GLU A 98 9.03 12.34 -6.50
C GLU A 98 8.11 13.58 -6.37
N SER A 99 6.94 13.53 -7.02
CA SER A 99 6.04 14.69 -7.12
C SER A 99 5.40 15.09 -5.79
N ASP A 100 5.28 14.16 -4.85
CA ASP A 100 4.85 14.37 -3.47
C ASP A 100 6.00 14.80 -2.53
N GLY A 101 7.23 14.80 -3.06
CA GLY A 101 8.44 15.20 -2.35
C GLY A 101 9.08 14.07 -1.55
N ASP A 102 8.56 12.84 -1.62
CA ASP A 102 9.05 11.70 -0.86
C ASP A 102 10.35 11.13 -1.44
N TRP A 103 11.15 10.50 -0.57
CA TRP A 103 12.27 9.67 -1.02
C TRP A 103 11.77 8.25 -1.20
N HIS A 104 11.65 7.83 -2.45
CA HIS A 104 11.19 6.51 -2.84
C HIS A 104 12.36 5.53 -2.93
N ILE A 105 12.29 4.41 -2.22
CA ILE A 105 13.39 3.47 -2.04
C ILE A 105 12.91 2.06 -2.41
N GLU A 106 13.51 1.46 -3.44
CA GLU A 106 13.24 0.06 -3.81
C GLU A 106 14.20 -0.88 -3.05
N LEU A 107 13.65 -1.84 -2.29
CA LEU A 107 14.41 -2.77 -1.44
C LEU A 107 14.19 -4.22 -1.85
N THR A 108 15.27 -5.00 -1.95
CA THR A 108 15.19 -6.45 -2.16
C THR A 108 15.70 -7.24 -0.96
N ASP A 109 15.28 -8.50 -0.82
CA ASP A 109 15.65 -9.38 0.30
C ASP A 109 17.17 -9.68 0.33
N ALA A 110 17.77 -9.85 -0.86
CA ALA A 110 19.22 -9.98 -1.04
C ALA A 110 19.74 -9.02 -2.13
N ALA A 111 21.05 -8.77 -2.15
CA ALA A 111 21.71 -7.95 -3.17
C ALA A 111 21.52 -8.46 -4.60
N THR A 112 21.32 -9.78 -4.76
CA THR A 112 21.20 -10.47 -6.05
C THR A 112 19.76 -10.85 -6.41
N THR A 113 18.80 -10.64 -5.50
CA THR A 113 17.37 -10.85 -5.78
C THR A 113 16.95 -10.02 -7.00
N PRO A 114 16.09 -10.54 -7.90
CA PRO A 114 15.59 -9.76 -9.03
C PRO A 114 14.98 -8.43 -8.58
N VAL A 115 15.28 -7.34 -9.29
CA VAL A 115 14.81 -5.99 -8.94
C VAL A 115 13.29 -5.82 -9.05
N THR A 116 12.56 -6.80 -9.59
CA THR A 116 11.09 -6.84 -9.60
C THR A 116 10.50 -7.52 -8.37
N SER A 117 11.32 -8.24 -7.60
CA SER A 117 10.98 -8.90 -6.33
C SER A 117 11.39 -8.01 -5.16
N CYS A 118 10.90 -6.77 -5.19
CA CYS A 118 11.16 -5.75 -4.19
C CYS A 118 9.88 -5.27 -3.52
N ILE A 119 10.05 -4.58 -2.40
CA ILE A 119 9.04 -3.69 -1.82
C ILE A 119 9.54 -2.25 -1.90
N ILE A 120 8.64 -1.29 -1.67
CA ILE A 120 8.98 0.12 -1.57
C ILE A 120 8.98 0.57 -0.11
N ALA A 121 9.88 1.48 0.20
CA ALA A 121 9.83 2.28 1.41
C ALA A 121 9.93 3.75 1.03
N GLU A 122 9.18 4.60 1.74
CA GLU A 122 9.16 6.03 1.45
C GLU A 122 9.43 6.84 2.71
N ILE A 123 10.28 7.86 2.55
CA ILE A 123 10.57 8.83 3.63
C ILE A 123 9.94 10.17 3.25
N PRO A 124 8.95 10.66 4.03
CA PRO A 124 8.32 11.94 3.76
C PRO A 124 9.29 13.12 3.70
N ALA A 125 8.85 14.22 3.06
CA ALA A 125 9.61 15.45 3.03
C ALA A 125 9.90 16.00 4.45
N GLU A 126 11.05 16.62 4.63
CA GLU A 126 11.51 17.12 5.95
C GLU A 126 10.59 18.18 6.55
N THR A 127 9.82 18.87 5.71
CA THR A 127 8.82 19.85 6.15
C THR A 127 7.71 19.23 7.02
N TYR A 128 7.50 17.90 6.94
CA TYR A 128 6.52 17.19 7.73
C TYR A 128 7.06 16.74 9.10
N GLY A 129 8.35 16.92 9.37
CA GLY A 129 8.88 16.69 10.71
C GLY A 129 10.38 16.42 10.78
N VAL A 130 10.96 16.75 11.94
CA VAL A 130 12.37 16.44 12.26
C VAL A 130 12.69 14.95 12.18
N ILE A 131 11.70 14.09 12.40
CA ILE A 131 11.86 12.64 12.29
C ILE A 131 12.24 12.23 10.86
N TYR A 132 11.61 12.82 9.85
CA TYR A 132 11.90 12.52 8.45
C TYR A 132 13.23 13.10 8.01
N ARG A 133 13.59 14.32 8.46
CA ARG A 133 14.95 14.86 8.28
C ARG A 133 16.02 13.92 8.82
N ARG A 134 15.82 13.38 10.02
CA ARG A 134 16.76 12.42 10.63
C ARG A 134 16.84 11.13 9.83
N ALA A 135 15.70 10.59 9.39
CA ALA A 135 15.65 9.38 8.58
C ALA A 135 16.36 9.56 7.22
N ARG A 136 16.09 10.67 6.51
CA ARG A 136 16.79 11.04 5.26
C ARG A 136 18.28 11.21 5.46
N GLY A 137 18.67 11.95 6.50
CA GLY A 137 20.09 12.15 6.85
C GLY A 137 20.80 10.84 7.18
N ALA A 138 20.15 9.94 7.92
CA ALA A 138 20.70 8.62 8.23
C ALA A 138 20.86 7.76 6.97
N LEU A 139 19.89 7.77 6.05
CA LEU A 139 20.01 7.04 4.79
C LEU A 139 21.10 7.64 3.89
N ALA A 140 21.20 8.96 3.78
CA ALA A 140 22.22 9.65 2.98
C ALA A 140 23.64 9.49 3.55
N ALA A 141 23.78 9.18 4.84
CA ALA A 141 25.06 8.81 5.44
C ALA A 141 25.52 7.39 5.06
N LEU A 142 24.60 6.55 4.60
CA LEU A 142 24.85 5.16 4.21
C LEU A 142 24.97 5.03 2.68
N VAL A 143 24.04 5.63 1.95
CA VAL A 143 24.02 5.66 0.48
C VAL A 143 24.51 7.03 0.01
N ASP A 144 25.58 7.05 -0.79
CA ASP A 144 26.05 8.28 -1.45
C ASP A 144 25.03 8.72 -2.51
N THR A 145 24.08 9.56 -2.10
CA THR A 145 22.97 10.04 -2.94
C THR A 145 23.44 10.91 -4.12
N THR A 146 24.70 11.32 -4.13
CA THR A 146 25.30 12.08 -5.24
C THR A 146 25.83 11.19 -6.37
N LYS A 147 25.91 9.86 -6.13
CA LYS A 147 26.44 8.87 -7.07
C LYS A 147 25.38 7.90 -7.62
N LEU A 148 24.10 8.20 -7.41
CA LEU A 148 23.04 7.42 -8.01
C LEU A 148 23.16 7.48 -9.54
N SER A 149 22.81 6.37 -10.21
CA SER A 149 22.70 6.39 -11.67
C SER A 149 21.64 7.39 -12.14
N PRO A 150 21.54 7.73 -13.43
CA PRO A 150 20.46 8.58 -13.94
C PRO A 150 19.06 8.03 -13.66
N SER A 151 18.92 6.71 -13.53
CA SER A 151 17.67 6.05 -13.12
C SER A 151 17.48 6.05 -11.60
N GLY A 152 18.48 6.43 -10.81
CA GLY A 152 18.46 6.38 -9.35
C GLY A 152 18.98 5.08 -8.76
N ASP A 153 19.61 4.21 -9.57
CA ASP A 153 20.09 2.90 -9.09
C ASP A 153 21.27 3.07 -8.11
N VAL A 154 21.30 2.19 -7.12
CA VAL A 154 22.37 2.09 -6.12
C VAL A 154 23.24 0.88 -6.50
N ASP A 155 24.49 1.16 -6.87
CA ASP A 155 25.46 0.15 -7.30
C ASP A 155 26.85 0.41 -6.65
N PRO A 156 27.37 -0.52 -5.83
CA PRO A 156 26.75 -1.80 -5.44
C PRO A 156 25.51 -1.59 -4.54
N PRO A 157 24.55 -2.54 -4.53
CA PRO A 157 23.42 -2.52 -3.59
C PRO A 157 23.89 -2.39 -2.14
N LEU A 158 23.17 -1.61 -1.33
CA LEU A 158 23.52 -1.37 0.07
C LEU A 158 22.49 -1.98 1.02
N ARG A 159 22.96 -2.74 2.01
CA ARG A 159 22.09 -3.26 3.06
C ARG A 159 21.75 -2.18 4.08
N VAL A 160 20.47 -2.06 4.43
CA VAL A 160 19.97 -1.14 5.45
C VAL A 160 18.87 -1.82 6.26
N GLN A 161 18.64 -1.31 7.46
CA GLN A 161 17.47 -1.60 8.27
C GLN A 161 16.58 -0.37 8.39
N LEU A 162 15.32 -0.49 8.00
CA LEU A 162 14.31 0.56 8.06
C LEU A 162 13.29 0.24 9.13
N THR A 163 12.88 1.26 9.89
CA THR A 163 11.71 1.18 10.79
C THR A 163 10.66 2.18 10.34
N GLY A 164 9.46 1.71 10.07
CA GLY A 164 8.36 2.54 9.56
C GLY A 164 7.01 1.87 9.70
N ALA A 165 5.95 2.58 9.35
CA ALA A 165 4.61 2.00 9.37
C ALA A 165 4.40 1.10 8.15
N ALA A 166 3.66 0.01 8.32
CA ALA A 166 3.15 -0.72 7.16
C ALA A 166 2.09 0.15 6.46
N PHE A 167 2.10 0.18 5.14
CA PHE A 167 1.13 0.94 4.34
C PHE A 167 0.83 0.17 3.05
N TYR A 168 -0.43 0.15 2.63
CA TYR A 168 -0.82 -0.44 1.36
C TYR A 168 -1.17 0.67 0.38
N ASP A 169 -0.37 0.82 -0.68
CA ASP A 169 -0.60 1.85 -1.68
C ASP A 169 -1.57 1.37 -2.78
N GLY A 170 -2.85 1.41 -2.42
CA GLY A 170 -3.96 1.07 -3.32
C GLY A 170 -4.09 1.99 -4.53
N TYR A 171 -3.41 3.15 -4.56
CA TYR A 171 -3.40 4.03 -5.75
C TYR A 171 -2.87 3.29 -6.98
N HIS A 172 -1.85 2.46 -6.76
CA HIS A 172 -1.18 1.68 -7.78
C HIS A 172 -1.92 0.39 -8.18
N GLN A 173 -3.11 0.13 -7.65
CA GLN A 173 -3.90 -1.03 -8.03
C GLN A 173 -4.75 -0.73 -9.28
N LYS A 174 -4.39 -1.35 -10.41
CA LYS A 174 -5.22 -1.28 -11.61
C LYS A 174 -6.34 -2.30 -11.57
N GLN A 175 -7.57 -1.80 -11.54
CA GLN A 175 -8.76 -2.62 -11.78
C GLN A 175 -8.87 -2.92 -13.28
N PRO A 176 -9.02 -4.19 -13.69
CA PRO A 176 -9.14 -4.55 -15.09
C PRO A 176 -10.52 -4.18 -15.63
N THR A 177 -10.55 -3.65 -16.84
CA THR A 177 -11.78 -3.49 -17.62
C THR A 177 -12.16 -4.85 -18.20
N GLY A 178 -13.27 -5.46 -17.74
CA GLY A 178 -13.80 -6.70 -18.33
C GLY A 178 -13.54 -8.00 -17.54
N GLY A 179 -13.34 -7.93 -16.22
CA GLY A 179 -13.41 -9.11 -15.34
C GLY A 179 -12.10 -9.88 -15.12
N GLY A 180 -10.95 -9.31 -15.48
CA GLY A 180 -9.63 -9.87 -15.14
C GLY A 180 -9.27 -9.76 -13.65
N ALA A 181 -8.06 -10.18 -13.28
CA ALA A 181 -7.50 -9.93 -11.95
C ALA A 181 -6.84 -8.55 -11.85
N SER A 182 -6.98 -7.91 -10.68
CA SER A 182 -6.24 -6.68 -10.35
C SER A 182 -4.73 -6.93 -10.34
N HIS A 183 -3.95 -5.92 -10.74
CA HIS A 183 -2.49 -5.98 -10.76
C HIS A 183 -1.88 -4.62 -10.41
N PRO A 184 -0.64 -4.59 -9.89
CA PRO A 184 0.07 -3.35 -9.61
C PRO A 184 0.47 -2.64 -10.90
N VAL A 185 0.43 -1.31 -10.89
CA VAL A 185 0.93 -0.45 -11.97
C VAL A 185 1.65 0.77 -11.41
N GLN A 186 2.73 1.20 -12.08
CA GLN A 186 3.47 2.42 -11.75
C GLN A 186 4.06 2.45 -10.33
N HIS A 187 4.27 1.30 -9.70
CA HIS A 187 4.82 1.20 -8.34
C HIS A 187 6.31 0.84 -8.38
N GLY A 188 7.12 1.76 -8.93
CA GLY A 188 8.54 1.53 -9.20
C GLY A 188 8.78 0.30 -10.10
N ARG A 189 9.85 -0.47 -9.83
CA ARG A 189 10.05 -1.81 -10.42
C ARG A 189 9.32 -2.93 -9.64
N CYS A 190 8.79 -2.62 -8.47
CA CYS A 190 8.15 -3.56 -7.54
C CYS A 190 6.71 -3.91 -7.96
N ASN A 191 6.54 -4.53 -9.13
CA ASN A 191 5.22 -4.85 -9.69
C ASN A 191 4.96 -6.36 -9.82
N SER A 192 5.64 -7.20 -9.03
CA SER A 192 5.54 -8.67 -9.15
C SER A 192 4.18 -9.24 -8.74
N SER A 193 3.44 -8.56 -7.86
CA SER A 193 2.08 -8.94 -7.45
C SER A 193 1.39 -7.78 -6.72
N LEU A 194 0.10 -7.89 -6.40
CA LEU A 194 -0.59 -6.92 -5.54
C LEU A 194 0.05 -6.81 -4.15
N ARG A 195 0.77 -7.83 -3.67
CA ARG A 195 1.49 -7.76 -2.39
C ARG A 195 2.70 -6.84 -2.45
N ALA A 196 3.22 -6.58 -3.64
CA ALA A 196 4.30 -5.62 -3.82
C ALA A 196 3.85 -4.17 -3.58
N LEU A 197 2.53 -3.90 -3.50
CA LEU A 197 1.97 -2.60 -3.09
C LEU A 197 2.00 -2.38 -1.57
N TRP A 198 2.43 -3.37 -0.79
CA TRP A 198 2.78 -3.13 0.59
C TRP A 198 4.13 -2.41 0.67
N GLU A 199 4.11 -1.29 1.38
CA GLU A 199 5.23 -0.42 1.62
C GLU A 199 5.60 -0.35 3.09
N VAL A 200 6.80 0.15 3.36
CA VAL A 200 7.14 0.79 4.63
C VAL A 200 6.97 2.31 4.46
N HIS A 201 5.81 2.85 4.82
CA HIS A 201 5.47 4.26 4.67
C HIS A 201 4.62 4.79 5.86
N PRO A 202 5.09 5.80 6.59
CA PRO A 202 6.39 6.44 6.43
C PRO A 202 7.51 5.68 7.15
N VAL A 203 8.72 5.84 6.65
CA VAL A 203 9.94 5.46 7.37
C VAL A 203 10.29 6.52 8.41
N TYR A 204 10.44 6.08 9.66
CA TYR A 204 10.81 6.94 10.80
C TYR A 204 12.29 6.84 11.17
N ARG A 205 12.94 5.72 10.85
CA ARG A 205 14.34 5.44 11.26
C ARG A 205 15.05 4.60 10.22
N VAL A 206 16.33 4.88 10.05
CA VAL A 206 17.25 4.14 9.17
C VAL A 206 18.51 3.81 9.96
N ASN A 207 18.95 2.55 9.88
CA ASN A 207 20.16 2.03 10.48
C ASN A 207 20.96 1.21 9.43
N PRO A 208 22.27 1.00 9.62
CA PRO A 208 23.07 0.03 8.83
C PRO A 208 22.54 -1.40 8.92
#